data_AF-A0A9P6TJC4-F1
#
_entry.id   AF-A0A9P6TJC4-F1
#
_cell.length_a   1.000
_cell.length_b   1.000
_cell.length_c   1.000
_cell.angle_alpha   90.00
_cell.angle_beta   90.00
_cell.angle_gamma   90.00
#
_symmetry.space_group_name_H-M   'P 1'
#
loop_
_entity.id
_entity.type
_entity.pdbx_description
1 polymer ?
#
loop_
_entity_poly.entity_id
_entity_poly.type
_entity_poly.pdbx_seq_one_letter_code
_entity_poly.pdbx_strand_id
1 'polypeptide(L)'
;MLNEICNSKDEICNACQQYAKDNGFAMYTIRSDSNKLVLGCHHYGQLRNQEERKKKATAEILVYNANGNVINPDGNSSVKSRNRDSQRSGCPFFMKAKRVTLKSTQWIVHSVYTGEHNHHIAMDVYSYPMHRRLDTEN
;
A
#
# COMPACT_ATOMS: atom_id res chain seq x y z
N MET A 1 9.57 10.61 -18.80
CA MET A 1 9.99 9.85 -17.61
C MET A 1 9.57 8.38 -17.62
N LEU A 2 8.28 7.98 -17.54
CA LEU A 2 7.96 6.54 -17.38
C LEU A 2 8.15 5.66 -18.64
N ASN A 3 8.27 6.25 -19.83
CA ASN A 3 8.53 5.50 -21.08
C ASN A 3 10.03 5.44 -21.45
N GLU A 4 10.91 5.92 -20.58
CA GLU A 4 12.35 5.92 -20.85
C GLU A 4 12.96 4.55 -20.54
N ILE A 5 13.96 4.20 -21.33
CA ILE A 5 14.76 2.99 -21.12
C ILE A 5 15.91 3.37 -20.18
N CYS A 6 16.00 2.69 -19.04
CA CYS A 6 17.10 2.82 -18.09
C CYS A 6 18.13 1.72 -18.32
N ASN A 7 19.40 1.97 -18.02
CA ASN A 7 20.50 1.02 -18.24
C ASN A 7 20.71 0.04 -17.10
N SER A 8 20.07 0.29 -15.95
CA SER A 8 20.14 -0.57 -14.77
C SER A 8 18.80 -0.65 -14.05
N LYS A 9 18.69 -1.64 -13.16
CA LYS A 9 17.55 -1.82 -12.27
C LYS A 9 17.42 -0.70 -11.24
N ASP A 10 18.55 -0.17 -10.77
CA ASP A 10 18.59 0.90 -9.78
C ASP A 10 18.18 2.23 -10.41
N GLU A 11 18.61 2.51 -11.64
CA GLU A 11 18.17 3.70 -12.39
C GLU A 11 16.65 3.73 -12.55
N ILE A 12 16.02 2.62 -12.98
CA ILE A 12 14.56 2.59 -13.16
C ILE A 12 13.82 2.67 -11.82
N CYS A 13 14.39 2.11 -10.75
CA CYS A 13 13.83 2.25 -9.41
C CYS A 13 13.85 3.71 -8.96
N ASN A 14 14.98 4.40 -9.14
CA ASN A 14 15.12 5.82 -8.81
C ASN A 14 14.18 6.69 -9.66
N ALA A 15 14.06 6.40 -10.97
CA ALA A 15 13.14 7.12 -11.86
C ALA A 15 11.67 6.98 -11.42
N CYS A 16 11.25 5.78 -11.01
CA CYS A 16 9.90 5.55 -10.50
C CYS A 16 9.67 6.23 -9.14
N GLN A 17 10.68 6.22 -8.25
CA GLN A 17 10.61 6.90 -6.96
C GLN A 17 10.56 8.42 -7.13
N GLN A 18 11.33 8.97 -8.07
CA GLN A 18 11.30 10.38 -8.41
C GLN A 18 9.94 10.78 -8.98
N TYR A 19 9.39 10.00 -9.92
CA TYR A 19 8.02 10.21 -10.40
C TYR A 19 7.02 10.25 -9.24
N ALA A 20 7.12 9.32 -8.28
CA ALA A 20 6.24 9.31 -7.12
C ALA A 20 6.40 10.57 -6.26
N LYS A 21 7.65 10.99 -6.02
CA LYS A 21 8.00 12.22 -5.28
C LYS A 21 7.34 13.44 -5.93
N ASP A 22 7.47 13.58 -7.25
CA ASP A 22 6.90 14.68 -8.03
C ASP A 22 5.36 14.70 -7.99
N ASN A 23 4.73 13.53 -7.77
CA ASN A 23 3.28 13.38 -7.66
C ASN A 23 2.79 13.33 -6.19
N GLY A 24 3.65 13.65 -5.21
CA GLY A 24 3.27 13.78 -3.80
C GLY A 24 3.01 12.45 -3.06
N PHE A 25 3.44 11.32 -3.62
CA PHE A 25 3.37 10.02 -2.96
C PHE A 25 4.74 9.35 -2.91
N ALA A 26 4.82 8.19 -2.26
CA ALA A 26 6.07 7.45 -2.09
C ALA A 26 5.86 6.02 -2.55
N MET A 27 6.85 5.48 -3.25
CA MET A 27 6.85 4.10 -3.71
C MET A 27 7.91 3.28 -2.99
N TYR A 28 7.63 1.99 -2.83
CA TYR A 28 8.55 1.01 -2.30
C TYR A 28 8.54 -0.26 -3.17
N THR A 29 9.61 -1.03 -3.12
CA THR A 29 9.73 -2.29 -3.85
C THR A 29 8.87 -3.36 -3.18
N ILE A 30 7.81 -3.79 -3.86
CA ILE A 30 7.00 -4.95 -3.45
C ILE A 30 7.73 -6.25 -3.82
N ARG A 31 8.22 -6.32 -5.05
CA ARG A 31 8.87 -7.52 -5.60
C ARG A 31 9.99 -7.15 -6.53
N SER A 32 11.08 -7.91 -6.44
CA SER A 32 12.30 -7.65 -7.19
C SER A 32 12.94 -8.97 -7.60
N ASP A 33 12.89 -9.27 -8.89
CA ASP A 33 13.52 -10.45 -9.48
C ASP A 33 14.61 -9.99 -10.48
N SER A 34 15.25 -10.94 -11.17
CA SER A 34 16.26 -10.65 -12.20
C SER A 34 15.69 -9.96 -13.45
N ASN A 35 14.40 -10.17 -13.75
CA ASN A 35 13.75 -9.67 -14.98
C ASN A 35 12.50 -8.81 -14.71
N LYS A 36 12.08 -8.70 -13.45
CA LYS A 36 10.82 -8.04 -13.05
C LYS A 36 11.05 -7.19 -11.82
N LEU A 37 10.47 -6.00 -11.81
CA LEU A 37 10.44 -5.09 -10.68
C LEU A 37 8.99 -4.62 -10.50
N VAL A 38 8.47 -4.72 -9.29
CA VAL A 38 7.15 -4.21 -8.93
C VAL A 38 7.31 -3.23 -7.78
N LEU A 39 6.91 -1.99 -8.03
CA LEU A 39 6.91 -0.91 -7.06
C LEU A 39 5.46 -0.61 -6.68
N GLY A 40 5.16 -0.48 -5.39
CA GLY A 40 3.85 -0.13 -4.88
C GLY A 40 3.87 1.19 -4.14
N CYS A 41 2.74 1.88 -4.06
CA CYS A 41 2.61 3.02 -3.19
C CYS A 41 2.72 2.59 -1.71
N HIS A 42 3.54 3.28 -0.92
CA HIS A 42 3.78 2.97 0.50
C HIS A 42 2.57 3.29 1.41
N HIS A 43 1.59 4.01 0.89
CA HIS A 43 0.48 4.47 1.70
C HIS A 43 -0.56 3.38 1.93
N TYR A 44 -1.36 3.62 2.96
CA TYR A 44 -2.50 2.80 3.29
C TYR A 44 -3.76 3.66 3.27
N GLY A 45 -4.82 3.12 2.68
CA GLY A 45 -6.15 3.71 2.70
C GLY A 45 -6.86 3.47 4.04
N GLN A 46 -8.17 3.37 3.95
CA GLN A 46 -9.06 3.20 5.10
C GLN A 46 -8.79 1.90 5.88
N LEU A 47 -9.30 1.85 7.11
CA LEU A 47 -9.27 0.64 7.94
C LEU A 47 -10.08 -0.48 7.27
N ARG A 48 -9.51 -1.69 7.20
CA ARG A 48 -10.15 -2.84 6.54
C ARG A 48 -11.50 -3.20 7.14
N ASN A 49 -11.66 -3.00 8.44
CA ASN A 49 -12.85 -3.38 9.21
C ASN A 49 -13.66 -2.17 9.67
N GLN A 50 -13.62 -1.03 8.95
CA GLN A 50 -14.30 0.19 9.40
C GLN A 50 -15.81 -0.03 9.58
N GLU A 51 -16.44 -0.83 8.70
CA GLU A 51 -17.86 -1.17 8.83
C GLU A 51 -18.15 -2.11 10.00
N GLU A 52 -17.34 -3.16 10.21
CA GLU A 52 -17.49 -4.04 11.37
C GLU A 52 -17.29 -3.29 12.68
N ARG A 53 -16.34 -2.33 12.71
CA ARG A 53 -16.13 -1.46 13.87
C ARG A 53 -17.33 -0.54 14.11
N LYS A 54 -17.91 0.04 13.05
CA LYS A 54 -19.15 0.83 13.14
C LYS A 54 -20.30 -0.03 13.66
N LYS A 55 -20.47 -1.25 13.13
CA LYS A 55 -21.49 -2.22 13.56
C LYS A 55 -21.33 -2.63 15.03
N LYS A 56 -20.11 -2.95 15.48
CA LYS A 56 -19.82 -3.24 16.89
C LYS A 56 -20.11 -2.06 17.81
N ALA A 57 -19.72 -0.85 17.40
CA ALA A 57 -20.00 0.38 18.17
C ALA A 57 -21.52 0.65 18.29
N THR A 58 -22.31 0.32 17.28
CA THR A 58 -23.78 0.42 17.32
C THR A 58 -24.48 -0.75 18.01
N ALA A 59 -23.80 -1.89 18.16
CA ALA A 59 -24.35 -3.14 18.70
C ALA A 59 -24.09 -3.35 20.20
N GLU A 60 -23.60 -2.34 20.94
CA GLU A 60 -23.53 -2.35 22.41
C GLU A 60 -24.92 -2.31 23.10
N ILE A 61 -25.93 -2.97 22.53
CA ILE A 61 -27.11 -3.38 23.28
C ILE A 61 -26.71 -4.66 24.01
N LEU A 62 -26.25 -4.53 25.25
CA LEU A 62 -26.00 -5.66 26.12
C LEU A 62 -27.33 -6.38 26.40
N VAL A 63 -27.48 -7.58 25.89
CA VAL A 63 -28.64 -8.44 26.18
C VAL A 63 -28.31 -9.27 27.42
N TYR A 64 -29.06 -9.04 28.49
CA TYR A 64 -28.95 -9.77 29.76
C TYR A 64 -30.02 -10.86 29.82
N ASN A 65 -29.67 -12.03 30.33
CA ASN A 65 -30.68 -13.02 30.72
C ASN A 65 -31.34 -12.62 32.06
N ALA A 66 -32.42 -13.31 32.43
CA ALA A 66 -33.15 -13.07 33.69
C ALA A 66 -32.29 -13.23 34.96
N ASN A 67 -31.12 -13.88 34.85
CA ASN A 67 -30.16 -14.07 35.94
C ASN A 67 -29.04 -13.01 35.94
N GLY A 68 -29.11 -12.00 35.07
CA GLY A 68 -28.13 -10.91 34.98
C GLY A 68 -26.87 -11.22 34.18
N ASN A 69 -26.79 -12.36 33.49
CA ASN A 69 -25.62 -12.74 32.68
C ASN A 69 -25.74 -12.21 31.25
N VAL A 70 -24.63 -11.71 30.70
CA VAL A 70 -24.52 -11.26 29.31
C VAL A 70 -24.51 -12.46 28.37
N ILE A 71 -25.38 -12.47 27.37
CA ILE A 71 -25.49 -13.55 26.37
C ILE A 71 -25.00 -13.06 25.01
N ASN A 72 -24.07 -13.78 24.39
CA ASN A 72 -23.74 -13.58 22.98
C ASN A 72 -24.79 -14.30 22.11
N PRO A 73 -25.51 -13.62 21.21
CA PRO A 73 -26.58 -14.25 20.43
C PRO A 73 -26.09 -15.30 19.41
N ASP A 74 -24.81 -15.28 19.02
CA ASP A 74 -24.40 -15.95 17.77
C ASP A 74 -23.60 -17.26 17.93
N GLY A 75 -23.38 -17.75 19.16
CA GLY A 75 -23.01 -19.14 19.46
C GLY A 75 -21.76 -19.77 18.80
N ASN A 76 -20.98 -19.07 17.97
CA ASN A 76 -19.94 -19.69 17.13
C ASN A 76 -18.52 -19.28 17.55
N SER A 77 -17.82 -20.20 18.23
CA SER A 77 -16.40 -20.08 18.57
C SER A 77 -15.50 -20.70 17.48
N SER A 78 -15.52 -20.13 16.27
CA SER A 78 -14.44 -20.39 15.31
C SER A 78 -13.29 -19.44 15.64
N VAL A 79 -12.08 -19.96 15.85
CA VAL A 79 -10.85 -19.15 15.99
C VAL A 79 -10.58 -18.46 14.65
N LYS A 80 -11.25 -17.34 14.41
CA LYS A 80 -10.96 -16.45 13.29
C LYS A 80 -9.62 -15.79 13.61
N SER A 81 -8.68 -15.87 12.67
CA SER A 81 -7.50 -14.99 12.66
C SER A 81 -7.98 -13.58 13.00
N ARG A 82 -7.52 -13.02 14.12
CA ARG A 82 -7.90 -11.68 14.56
C ARG A 82 -7.29 -10.68 13.59
N ASN A 83 -7.96 -10.40 12.48
CA ASN A 83 -7.72 -9.19 11.72
C ASN A 83 -7.97 -8.04 12.69
N ARG A 84 -6.91 -7.35 13.08
CA ARG A 84 -7.02 -6.24 14.03
C ARG A 84 -7.85 -5.16 13.35
N ASP A 85 -8.84 -4.62 14.06
CA ASP A 85 -9.72 -3.57 13.54
C ASP A 85 -8.95 -2.29 13.14
N SER A 86 -7.69 -2.16 13.57
CA SER A 86 -6.75 -1.11 13.20
C SER A 86 -5.93 -1.40 11.92
N GLN A 87 -6.07 -2.57 11.30
CA GLN A 87 -5.32 -2.92 10.10
C GLN A 87 -5.87 -2.15 8.89
N ARG A 88 -5.00 -1.41 8.20
CA ARG A 88 -5.38 -0.60 7.02
C ARG A 88 -5.29 -1.40 5.72
N SER A 89 -6.09 -1.04 4.72
CA SER A 89 -5.94 -1.56 3.35
C SER A 89 -4.73 -0.88 2.69
N GLY A 90 -3.85 -1.66 2.03
CA GLY A 90 -2.75 -1.07 1.24
C GLY A 90 -3.28 -0.27 0.05
N CYS A 91 -2.50 0.69 -0.44
CA CYS A 91 -2.83 1.40 -1.67
C CYS A 91 -2.77 0.44 -2.89
N PRO A 92 -3.77 0.45 -3.79
CA PRO A 92 -3.75 -0.41 -4.97
C PRO A 92 -2.78 0.07 -6.06
N PHE A 93 -2.26 1.30 -5.95
CA PHE A 93 -1.38 1.88 -6.96
C PHE A 93 -0.02 1.16 -7.00
N PHE A 94 0.34 0.66 -8.19
CA PHE A 94 1.64 0.03 -8.44
C PHE A 94 2.17 0.38 -9.84
N MET A 95 3.48 0.23 -10.00
CA MET A 95 4.17 0.24 -11.29
C MET A 95 4.94 -1.06 -11.46
N LYS A 96 4.99 -1.55 -12.69
CA LYS A 96 5.74 -2.74 -13.07
C LYS A 96 6.75 -2.39 -14.14
N ALA A 97 7.99 -2.74 -13.87
CA ALA A 97 9.09 -2.65 -14.80
C ALA A 97 9.64 -4.04 -15.12
N LYS A 98 10.18 -4.17 -16.33
CA LYS A 98 10.83 -5.38 -16.80
C LYS A 98 12.05 -5.02 -17.63
N ARG A 99 12.93 -6.00 -17.84
CA ARG A 99 14.01 -5.85 -18.82
C ARG A 99 13.42 -5.75 -20.23
N VAL A 100 14.01 -4.89 -21.06
CA VAL A 100 13.61 -4.70 -22.46
C VAL A 100 13.73 -6.03 -23.22
N THR A 101 14.83 -6.76 -23.00
CA THR A 101 15.02 -8.14 -23.44
C THR A 101 15.67 -8.96 -22.32
N LEU A 102 15.51 -10.30 -22.34
CA LEU A 102 16.07 -11.18 -21.29
C LEU A 102 17.60 -11.15 -21.18
N LYS A 103 18.30 -10.64 -22.20
CA LYS A 103 19.77 -10.52 -22.22
C LYS A 103 20.24 -9.07 -22.01
N SER A 104 19.41 -8.07 -22.26
CA SER A 104 19.77 -6.65 -22.12
C SER A 104 19.83 -6.21 -20.66
N THR A 105 20.80 -5.41 -20.25
CA THR A 105 20.80 -4.79 -18.91
C THR A 105 19.73 -3.71 -18.76
N GLN A 106 19.08 -3.33 -19.86
CA GLN A 106 18.15 -2.22 -19.91
C GLN A 106 16.76 -2.59 -19.39
N TRP A 107 16.12 -1.62 -18.76
CA TRP A 107 14.82 -1.73 -18.11
C TRP A 107 13.84 -0.69 -18.63
N ILE A 108 12.55 -1.04 -18.62
CA ILE A 108 11.47 -0.13 -19.01
C ILE A 108 10.24 -0.38 -18.12
N VAL A 109 9.51 0.69 -17.79
CA VAL A 109 8.21 0.57 -17.13
C VAL A 109 7.22 0.11 -18.19
N HIS A 110 6.59 -1.03 -17.97
CA HIS A 110 5.67 -1.63 -18.95
C HIS A 110 4.21 -1.55 -18.53
N SER A 111 3.94 -1.23 -17.27
CA SER A 111 2.58 -1.11 -16.75
C SER A 111 2.58 -0.18 -15.56
N VAL A 112 1.70 0.82 -15.63
CA VAL A 112 1.36 1.70 -14.53
C VAL A 112 -0.11 1.42 -14.21
N TYR A 113 -0.42 1.16 -12.95
CA TYR A 113 -1.82 1.09 -12.54
C TYR A 113 -2.41 2.50 -12.62
N THR A 114 -3.44 2.68 -13.45
CA THR A 114 -4.08 3.98 -13.67
C THR A 114 -5.22 4.29 -12.69
N GLY A 115 -5.52 3.37 -11.77
CA GLY A 115 -6.58 3.59 -10.78
C GLY A 115 -6.14 4.56 -9.69
N GLU A 116 -7.13 5.16 -9.03
CA GLU A 116 -6.93 6.18 -8.00
C GLU A 116 -6.26 5.61 -6.74
N HIS A 117 -5.51 6.48 -6.07
CA HIS A 117 -5.01 6.22 -4.73
C HIS A 117 -6.20 6.12 -3.75
N ASN A 118 -6.19 5.13 -2.86
CA ASN A 118 -7.21 5.00 -1.80
C ASN A 118 -6.92 5.84 -0.55
N HIS A 119 -6.01 6.81 -0.67
CA HIS A 119 -5.56 7.70 0.38
C HIS A 119 -5.32 9.09 -0.22
N HIS A 120 -5.34 10.11 0.63
CA HIS A 120 -4.93 11.44 0.21
C HIS A 120 -3.44 11.46 -0.12
N ILE A 121 -3.09 12.10 -1.23
CA ILE A 121 -1.72 12.45 -1.57
C ILE A 121 -1.26 13.52 -0.58
N ALA A 122 -0.03 13.42 -0.08
CA ALA A 122 0.46 14.38 0.90
C ALA A 122 0.69 15.74 0.22
N MET A 123 0.33 16.83 0.90
CA MET A 123 0.64 18.17 0.40
C MET A 123 2.13 18.48 0.52
N ASP A 124 2.80 17.89 1.51
CA ASP A 124 4.24 18.02 1.72
C ASP A 124 4.96 16.72 1.39
N VAL A 125 5.87 16.78 0.44
CA VAL A 125 6.71 15.67 -0.03
C VAL A 125 7.62 15.16 1.10
N TYR A 126 8.03 16.02 2.04
CA TYR A 126 8.93 15.65 3.15
C TYR A 126 8.25 14.91 4.30
N SER A 127 6.93 14.75 4.23
CA SER A 127 6.16 13.91 5.14
C SER A 127 6.69 12.46 5.18
N TYR A 128 7.34 11.99 4.11
CA TYR A 128 7.93 10.65 4.04
C TYR A 128 9.42 10.63 4.38
N PRO A 129 9.85 9.80 5.36
CA PRO A 129 11.27 9.61 5.67
C PRO A 129 12.12 9.13 4.48
N MET A 130 11.52 8.42 3.52
CA MET A 130 12.21 7.97 2.31
C MET A 130 12.61 9.15 1.41
N HIS A 131 11.76 10.17 1.31
CA HIS A 131 12.04 11.34 0.47
C HIS A 131 13.11 12.24 1.07
N ARG A 132 13.27 12.23 2.40
CA ARG A 132 14.37 12.93 3.10
C ARG A 132 15.75 12.30 2.88
N ARG A 133 15.81 11.04 2.41
CA ARG A 133 17.07 10.32 2.15
C ARG A 133 17.51 10.41 0.69
N LEU A 134 16.65 10.92 -0.19
CA LEU A 134 16.95 11.09 -1.62
C LEU A 134 17.67 12.40 -1.93
N ASP A 135 17.72 13.34 -0.99
CA ASP A 135 18.46 14.58 -1.14
C ASP A 135 19.92 14.34 -0.74
N THR A 136 20.72 13.84 -1.68
CA THR A 136 22.18 13.99 -1.62
C THR A 136 22.57 15.32 -2.26
N GLU A 137 22.35 16.41 -1.54
CA GLU A 137 23.20 17.60 -1.66
C GLU A 137 24.28 17.51 -0.58
N ASN A 138 25.41 16.89 -0.94
CA ASN A 138 26.73 17.09 -0.33
C ASN A 138 27.80 16.60 -1.29
#